data_AF-A7TL33-F1
#
_entry.id   AF-A7TL33-F1
#
_cell.length_a   1.000
_cell.length_b   1.000
_cell.length_c   1.000
_cell.angle_alpha   90.00
_cell.angle_beta   90.00
_cell.angle_gamma   90.00
#
_symmetry.space_group_name_H-M   'P 1'
#
loop_
_entity.id
_entity.type
_entity.pdbx_description
1 polymer ?
#
loop_
_entity_poly.entity_id
_entity_poly.type
_entity_poly.pdbx_seq_one_letter_code
_entity_poly.pdbx_strand_id
1 'polypeptide(L)'
;MSAPTMRSTSILTEHLQYPPISLVDDIINAVNEIMYKCTSAMEKYLLNKNFIEGKDYTSEIKVGIAKLETLLEHSVDKNFDKLELYILRNVLRIPQELLDNNVFRLKHQKDLVIANKDQIDDGVKELKDKVSEINKAFQVKYQLQHKLDRTKVLLNKTRKFKEMVITILECREDSDVIKETYNSLKPIDDSMKLLTSQLRQLYIDSEEYASMETVNNIIKMTLNEKNDELLNSRSDYIDSSVKVMLQENVDKQKSLSVPIELEELELKVNDIPKELDIEDPDLSVLE
;
A
#
# COMPACT_ATOMS: atom_id res chain seq x y z
N MET A 1 -28.04 -8.02 -59.32
CA MET A 1 -27.20 -7.00 -58.64
C MET A 1 -26.27 -7.72 -57.71
N SER A 2 -24.99 -7.83 -58.10
CA SER A 2 -24.04 -8.78 -57.53
C SER A 2 -23.44 -8.28 -56.20
N ALA A 3 -23.10 -9.22 -55.31
CA ALA A 3 -22.39 -8.97 -54.05
C ALA A 3 -21.07 -8.18 -54.30
N PRO A 4 -20.53 -7.48 -53.28
CA PRO A 4 -19.21 -6.86 -53.42
C PRO A 4 -18.20 -7.93 -53.83
N THR A 5 -17.62 -7.78 -55.01
CA THR A 5 -16.64 -8.74 -55.53
C THR A 5 -15.40 -8.64 -54.64
N MET A 6 -14.77 -9.78 -54.28
CA MET A 6 -13.52 -9.78 -53.51
C MET A 6 -12.43 -8.86 -54.09
N ARG A 7 -12.49 -8.58 -55.41
CA ARG A 7 -11.62 -7.61 -56.06
C ARG A 7 -11.88 -6.17 -55.60
N SER A 8 -13.14 -5.77 -55.47
CA SER A 8 -13.52 -4.43 -55.00
C SER A 8 -13.03 -4.19 -53.57
N THR A 9 -13.19 -5.17 -52.68
CA THR A 9 -12.75 -5.07 -51.28
C THR A 9 -11.23 -5.06 -51.17
N SER A 10 -10.50 -5.83 -51.99
CA SER A 10 -9.03 -5.81 -52.03
C SER A 10 -8.51 -4.43 -52.42
N ILE A 11 -9.03 -3.86 -53.51
CA ILE A 11 -8.64 -2.54 -54.01
C ILE A 11 -8.98 -1.44 -53.01
N LEU A 12 -10.15 -1.50 -52.38
CA LEU A 12 -10.53 -0.56 -51.32
C LEU A 12 -9.63 -0.68 -50.09
N THR A 13 -9.28 -1.90 -49.68
CA THR A 13 -8.37 -2.14 -48.56
C THR A 13 -6.98 -1.61 -48.85
N GLU A 14 -6.50 -1.78 -50.08
CA GLU A 14 -5.22 -1.22 -50.54
C GLU A 14 -5.25 0.32 -50.56
N HIS A 15 -6.36 0.92 -50.98
CA HIS A 15 -6.51 2.38 -51.00
C HIS A 15 -6.59 2.99 -49.62
N LEU A 16 -7.42 2.41 -48.74
CA LEU A 16 -7.67 2.89 -47.38
C LEU A 16 -6.55 2.50 -46.42
N GLN A 17 -5.74 1.49 -46.76
CA GLN A 17 -4.73 0.86 -45.90
C GLN A 17 -5.31 0.12 -44.69
N TYR A 18 -6.64 -0.01 -44.62
CA TYR A 18 -7.36 -0.79 -43.64
C TYR A 18 -8.62 -1.40 -44.29
N PRO A 19 -9.14 -2.52 -43.76
CA PRO A 19 -10.37 -3.11 -44.27
C PRO A 19 -11.56 -2.15 -44.09
N PRO A 20 -12.41 -1.94 -45.12
CA PRO A 20 -13.62 -1.11 -45.03
C PRO A 20 -14.54 -1.42 -43.83
N ILE A 21 -14.62 -2.68 -43.43
CA ILE A 21 -15.45 -3.12 -42.29
C ILE A 21 -14.92 -2.57 -40.96
N SER A 22 -13.59 -2.44 -40.82
CA SER A 22 -12.95 -1.91 -39.62
C SER A 22 -13.38 -0.47 -39.31
N LEU A 23 -13.62 0.34 -40.34
CA LEU A 23 -14.13 1.71 -40.15
C LEU A 23 -15.51 1.71 -39.50
N VAL A 24 -16.38 0.80 -39.93
CA VAL A 24 -17.74 0.72 -39.39
C VAL A 24 -17.71 0.14 -37.98
N ASP A 25 -16.89 -0.90 -37.75
CA ASP A 25 -16.68 -1.48 -36.43
C ASP A 25 -16.19 -0.43 -35.42
N ASP A 26 -15.22 0.41 -35.80
CA ASP A 26 -14.71 1.48 -34.95
C ASP A 26 -15.79 2.54 -34.64
N ILE A 27 -16.65 2.86 -35.60
CA ILE A 27 -17.79 3.77 -35.38
C ILE A 27 -18.79 3.16 -34.39
N ILE A 28 -19.15 1.88 -34.56
CA ILE A 28 -20.08 1.18 -33.67
C ILE A 28 -19.49 1.13 -32.25
N ASN A 29 -18.22 0.77 -32.11
CA ASN A 29 -17.52 0.71 -30.84
C ASN A 29 -17.50 2.07 -30.14
N ALA A 30 -17.19 3.15 -30.87
CA ALA A 30 -17.17 4.50 -30.32
C ALA A 30 -18.56 4.96 -29.85
N VAL A 31 -19.62 4.66 -30.62
CA VAL A 31 -21.00 5.00 -30.25
C VAL A 31 -21.45 4.22 -29.02
N ASN A 32 -21.16 2.92 -28.95
CA ASN A 32 -21.47 2.09 -27.80
C ASN A 32 -20.73 2.58 -26.55
N GLU A 33 -19.44 2.95 -26.68
CA GLU A 33 -18.68 3.52 -25.57
C GLU A 33 -19.30 4.84 -25.07
N ILE A 34 -19.71 5.73 -25.98
CA ILE A 34 -20.38 6.99 -25.63
C ILE A 34 -21.73 6.72 -24.97
N MET A 35 -22.49 5.75 -25.47
CA MET A 35 -23.78 5.34 -24.92
C MET A 35 -23.64 4.91 -23.45
N TYR A 36 -22.74 3.96 -23.15
CA TYR A 36 -22.51 3.49 -21.79
C TYR A 36 -21.98 4.59 -20.85
N LYS A 37 -21.12 5.48 -21.35
CA LYS A 37 -20.65 6.64 -20.58
C LYS A 37 -21.80 7.60 -20.27
N CYS A 38 -22.70 7.83 -21.23
CA CYS A 38 -23.84 8.73 -21.07
C CYS A 38 -24.88 8.15 -20.10
N THR A 39 -25.25 6.87 -20.23
CA THR A 39 -26.19 6.20 -19.31
C THR A 39 -25.66 6.20 -17.88
N SER A 40 -24.38 5.88 -17.70
CA SER A 40 -23.70 5.94 -16.39
C SER A 40 -23.66 7.36 -15.81
N ALA A 41 -23.37 8.36 -16.65
CA ALA A 41 -23.36 9.77 -16.22
C ALA A 41 -24.76 10.25 -15.83
N MET A 42 -25.78 9.83 -16.58
CA MET A 42 -27.19 10.10 -16.30
C MET A 42 -27.62 9.45 -14.99
N GLU A 43 -27.23 8.19 -14.73
CA GLU A 43 -27.47 7.51 -13.45
C GLU A 43 -26.86 8.28 -12.30
N LYS A 44 -25.57 8.61 -12.39
CA LYS A 44 -24.88 9.37 -11.35
C LYS A 44 -25.52 10.73 -11.10
N TYR A 45 -25.95 11.43 -12.15
CA TYR A 45 -26.60 12.73 -12.03
C TYR A 45 -27.98 12.63 -11.38
N LEU A 46 -28.78 11.63 -11.75
CA LEU A 46 -30.10 11.40 -11.17
C LEU A 46 -30.02 10.89 -9.73
N LEU A 47 -29.05 10.04 -9.39
CA LEU A 47 -28.81 9.59 -8.02
C LEU A 47 -28.46 10.74 -7.07
N ASN A 48 -27.77 11.78 -7.56
CA ASN A 48 -27.52 12.99 -6.77
C ASN A 48 -28.81 13.79 -6.47
N LYS A 49 -29.90 13.52 -7.19
CA LYS A 49 -31.22 14.19 -7.06
C LYS A 49 -32.35 13.20 -6.73
N ASN A 50 -32.01 12.08 -6.10
CA ASN A 50 -32.93 10.97 -5.81
C ASN A 50 -33.99 11.25 -4.73
N PHE A 51 -33.75 12.22 -3.84
CA PHE A 51 -34.69 12.59 -2.78
C PHE A 51 -35.54 13.78 -3.20
N ILE A 52 -36.83 13.52 -3.42
CA ILE A 52 -37.84 14.54 -3.71
C ILE A 52 -39.00 14.34 -2.75
N GLU A 53 -39.40 15.39 -2.03
CA GLU A 53 -40.58 15.39 -1.15
C GLU A 53 -40.62 14.23 -0.12
N GLY A 54 -39.46 13.86 0.44
CA GLY A 54 -39.35 12.81 1.46
C GLY A 54 -39.50 11.38 0.94
N LYS A 55 -39.55 11.18 -0.38
CA LYS A 55 -39.53 9.86 -1.03
C LYS A 55 -38.18 9.60 -1.68
N ASP A 56 -37.74 8.35 -1.58
CA ASP A 56 -36.53 7.87 -2.24
C ASP A 56 -36.88 7.22 -3.58
N TYR A 57 -36.39 7.81 -4.68
CA TYR A 57 -36.61 7.32 -6.05
C TYR A 57 -35.43 6.49 -6.58
N THR A 58 -34.46 6.14 -5.74
CA THR A 58 -33.22 5.44 -6.16
C THR A 58 -33.50 4.16 -6.93
N SER A 59 -34.46 3.35 -6.50
CA SER A 59 -34.79 2.07 -7.15
C SER A 59 -35.45 2.28 -8.52
N GLU A 60 -36.36 3.24 -8.62
CA GLU A 60 -37.06 3.56 -9.87
C GLU A 60 -36.09 4.13 -10.92
N ILE A 61 -35.16 5.00 -10.50
CA ILE A 61 -34.11 5.55 -11.37
C ILE A 61 -33.27 4.42 -11.96
N LYS A 62 -32.79 3.48 -11.14
CA LYS A 62 -31.99 2.33 -11.62
C LYS A 62 -32.74 1.46 -12.61
N VAL A 63 -33.99 1.13 -12.31
CA VAL A 63 -34.83 0.32 -13.21
C VAL A 63 -35.13 1.07 -14.51
N GLY A 64 -35.39 2.37 -14.44
CA GLY A 64 -35.64 3.22 -15.60
C GLY A 64 -34.43 3.32 -16.52
N ILE A 65 -33.23 3.50 -15.94
CA ILE A 65 -31.98 3.60 -16.70
C ILE A 65 -31.62 2.26 -17.33
N ALA A 66 -31.73 1.15 -16.61
CA ALA A 66 -31.50 -0.17 -17.17
C ALA A 66 -32.44 -0.45 -18.37
N LYS A 67 -33.71 -0.05 -18.28
CA LYS A 67 -34.65 -0.15 -19.41
C LYS A 67 -34.26 0.75 -20.58
N LEU A 68 -33.84 1.99 -20.30
CA LEU A 68 -33.39 2.93 -21.32
C LEU A 68 -32.15 2.40 -22.04
N GLU A 69 -31.20 1.85 -21.31
CA GLU A 69 -29.97 1.25 -21.83
C GLU A 69 -30.29 0.12 -22.82
N THR A 70 -31.10 -0.86 -22.43
CA THR A 70 -31.50 -1.95 -23.34
C THR A 70 -32.26 -1.46 -24.57
N LEU A 71 -33.11 -0.43 -24.43
CA LEU A 71 -33.82 0.17 -25.57
C LEU A 71 -32.85 0.88 -26.52
N LEU A 72 -31.86 1.56 -25.95
CA LEU A 72 -30.88 2.30 -26.72
C LEU A 72 -29.91 1.35 -27.43
N GLU A 73 -29.44 0.30 -26.76
CA GLU A 73 -28.67 -0.80 -27.37
C GLU A 73 -29.39 -1.35 -28.59
N HIS A 74 -30.65 -1.77 -28.43
CA HIS A 74 -31.38 -2.33 -29.56
C HIS A 74 -31.59 -1.30 -30.70
N SER A 75 -31.86 -0.04 -30.35
CA SER A 75 -32.06 1.02 -31.35
C SER A 75 -30.79 1.35 -32.11
N VAL A 76 -29.66 1.45 -31.39
CA VAL A 76 -28.33 1.71 -31.92
C VAL A 76 -27.96 0.55 -32.84
N ASP A 77 -27.92 -0.69 -32.35
CA ASP A 77 -27.56 -1.88 -33.15
C ASP A 77 -28.35 -1.93 -34.47
N LYS A 78 -29.67 -1.82 -34.41
CA LYS A 78 -30.53 -1.89 -35.60
C LYS A 78 -30.27 -0.76 -36.61
N ASN A 79 -29.98 0.45 -36.14
CA ASN A 79 -29.73 1.59 -37.01
C ASN A 79 -28.31 1.55 -37.57
N PHE A 80 -27.34 1.09 -36.77
CA PHE A 80 -25.95 0.96 -37.19
C PHE A 80 -25.73 -0.25 -38.11
N ASP A 81 -26.48 -1.35 -37.97
CA ASP A 81 -26.53 -2.43 -38.98
C ASP A 81 -26.95 -1.88 -40.36
N LYS A 82 -27.96 -1.00 -40.39
CA LYS A 82 -28.41 -0.35 -41.62
C LYS A 82 -27.37 0.62 -42.16
N LEU A 83 -26.68 1.33 -41.28
CA LEU A 83 -25.57 2.20 -41.65
C LEU A 83 -24.43 1.40 -42.26
N GLU A 84 -24.03 0.29 -41.64
CA GLU A 84 -23.02 -0.64 -42.15
C GLU A 84 -23.37 -1.10 -43.55
N LEU A 85 -24.59 -1.62 -43.72
CA LEU A 85 -25.08 -2.06 -45.02
C LEU A 85 -25.09 -0.92 -46.04
N TYR A 86 -25.47 0.29 -45.64
CA TYR A 86 -25.47 1.44 -46.55
C TYR A 86 -24.05 1.86 -46.95
N ILE A 87 -23.13 1.94 -46.00
CA ILE A 87 -21.74 2.35 -46.25
C ILE A 87 -21.05 1.32 -47.14
N LEU A 88 -21.13 0.04 -46.82
CA LEU A 88 -20.47 -1.03 -47.59
C LEU A 88 -21.10 -1.21 -48.98
N ARG A 89 -22.38 -0.86 -49.15
CA ARG A 89 -23.09 -1.01 -50.42
C ARG A 89 -23.01 0.22 -51.32
N ASN A 90 -22.96 1.43 -50.77
CA ASN A 90 -23.07 2.66 -51.55
C ASN A 90 -21.82 3.52 -51.51
N VAL A 91 -21.28 3.77 -50.32
CA VAL A 91 -20.14 4.68 -50.13
C VAL A 91 -18.83 3.99 -50.51
N LEU A 92 -18.59 2.81 -49.93
CA LEU A 92 -17.39 2.00 -50.14
C LEU A 92 -17.64 0.94 -51.21
N ARG A 93 -18.16 1.38 -52.36
CA ARG A 93 -18.43 0.50 -53.51
C ARG A 93 -17.76 1.01 -54.77
N ILE A 94 -17.06 0.11 -55.45
CA ILE A 94 -16.51 0.36 -56.78
C ILE A 94 -17.45 -0.30 -57.82
N PRO A 95 -17.90 0.43 -58.85
CA PRO A 95 -18.67 -0.15 -59.96
C PRO A 95 -17.90 -1.30 -60.64
N GLN A 96 -18.59 -2.43 -60.87
CA GLN A 96 -17.98 -3.63 -61.47
C GLN A 96 -17.49 -3.39 -62.90
N GLU A 97 -18.20 -2.55 -63.67
CA GLU A 97 -17.80 -2.19 -65.03
C GLU A 97 -16.40 -1.57 -65.12
N LEU A 98 -15.99 -0.80 -64.10
CA LEU A 98 -14.65 -0.20 -64.06
C LEU A 98 -13.56 -1.22 -63.69
N LEU A 99 -13.93 -2.27 -62.97
CA LEU A 99 -13.05 -3.36 -62.58
C LEU A 99 -12.88 -4.37 -63.71
N ASP A 100 -13.96 -4.70 -64.41
CA ASP A 100 -13.94 -5.64 -65.53
C ASP A 100 -13.14 -5.07 -66.72
N ASN A 101 -13.25 -3.76 -66.94
CA ASN A 101 -12.49 -3.05 -67.97
C ASN A 101 -11.04 -2.71 -67.56
N ASN A 102 -10.60 -3.07 -66.34
CA ASN A 102 -9.26 -2.75 -65.78
C ASN A 102 -8.86 -1.26 -65.87
N VAL A 103 -9.85 -0.34 -65.87
CA VAL A 103 -9.62 1.11 -65.95
C VAL A 103 -9.38 1.70 -64.56
N PHE A 104 -9.89 1.07 -63.51
CA PHE A 104 -9.69 1.52 -62.14
C PHE A 104 -8.26 1.18 -61.66
N ARG A 105 -7.46 2.21 -61.39
CA ARG A 105 -6.07 2.08 -60.88
C ARG A 105 -5.80 3.07 -59.76
N LEU A 106 -5.10 2.62 -58.73
CA LEU A 106 -4.67 3.48 -57.61
C LEU A 106 -3.45 4.32 -58.01
N LYS A 107 -3.18 5.39 -57.25
CA LYS A 107 -2.09 6.32 -57.54
C LYS A 107 -0.73 5.63 -57.66
N HIS A 108 -0.44 4.67 -56.78
CA HIS A 108 0.82 3.91 -56.78
C HIS A 108 0.89 2.78 -57.82
N GLN A 109 -0.24 2.44 -58.46
CA GLN A 109 -0.29 1.43 -59.52
C GLN A 109 -0.08 2.02 -60.93
N LYS A 110 -0.04 3.36 -61.06
CA LYS A 110 0.10 4.04 -62.34
C LYS A 110 1.48 3.85 -62.98
N ASP A 111 2.51 3.75 -62.15
CA ASP A 111 3.92 3.72 -62.57
C ASP A 111 4.56 2.33 -62.43
N LEU A 112 3.75 1.28 -62.21
CA LEU A 112 4.25 -0.08 -62.09
C LEU A 112 4.68 -0.61 -63.47
N VAL A 113 5.99 -0.73 -63.66
CA VAL A 113 6.63 -1.41 -64.80
C VAL A 113 7.03 -2.83 -64.35
N ILE A 114 7.10 -3.78 -65.29
CA ILE A 114 7.63 -5.13 -65.02
C ILE A 114 9.09 -4.98 -64.56
N ALA A 115 9.36 -5.32 -63.31
CA ALA A 115 10.67 -5.12 -62.69
C ALA A 115 11.74 -6.04 -63.29
N ASN A 116 12.95 -5.51 -63.49
CA ASN A 116 14.14 -6.30 -63.83
C ASN A 116 14.66 -7.06 -62.59
N LYS A 117 15.39 -8.16 -62.79
CA LYS A 117 15.90 -9.01 -61.70
C LYS A 117 16.69 -8.23 -60.63
N ASP A 118 17.48 -7.23 -61.03
CA ASP A 118 18.29 -6.43 -60.11
C ASP A 118 17.43 -5.55 -59.17
N GLN A 119 16.30 -5.04 -59.65
CA GLN A 119 15.37 -4.24 -58.83
C GLN A 119 14.63 -5.12 -57.79
N ILE A 120 14.41 -6.40 -58.12
CA ILE A 120 13.83 -7.37 -57.19
C ILE A 120 14.82 -7.66 -56.05
N ASP A 121 16.10 -7.83 -56.37
CA ASP A 121 17.13 -8.09 -55.37
C ASP A 121 17.34 -6.89 -54.43
N ASP A 122 17.28 -5.66 -54.95
CA ASP A 122 17.35 -4.46 -54.12
C ASP A 122 16.10 -4.28 -53.24
N GLY A 123 14.91 -4.55 -53.77
CA GLY A 123 13.67 -4.57 -52.98
C GLY A 123 13.67 -5.63 -51.88
N VAL A 124 14.26 -6.80 -52.13
CA VAL A 124 14.43 -7.87 -51.12
C VAL A 124 15.41 -7.45 -50.03
N LYS A 125 16.47 -6.71 -50.35
CA LYS A 125 17.38 -6.14 -49.34
C LYS A 125 16.68 -5.10 -48.49
N GLU A 126 15.96 -4.16 -49.10
CA GLU A 126 15.21 -3.14 -48.36
C GLU A 126 14.16 -3.77 -47.44
N LEU A 127 13.44 -4.80 -47.91
CA LEU A 127 12.50 -5.55 -47.08
C LEU A 127 13.19 -6.22 -45.89
N LYS A 128 14.36 -6.83 -46.09
CA LYS A 128 15.15 -7.45 -45.01
C LYS A 128 15.59 -6.41 -43.97
N ASP A 129 15.97 -5.22 -44.41
CA ASP A 129 16.33 -4.12 -43.52
C ASP A 129 15.12 -3.65 -42.71
N LYS A 130 13.94 -3.52 -43.34
CA LYS A 130 12.69 -3.20 -42.62
C LYS A 130 12.27 -4.28 -41.64
N VAL A 131 12.42 -5.56 -41.98
CA VAL A 131 12.18 -6.66 -41.04
C VAL A 131 13.15 -6.59 -39.85
N SER A 132 14.41 -6.23 -40.08
CA SER A 132 15.40 -6.03 -39.01
C SER A 132 15.03 -4.85 -38.11
N GLU A 133 14.59 -3.71 -38.68
CA GLU A 133 14.08 -2.56 -37.93
C GLU A 133 12.86 -2.93 -37.07
N ILE A 134 11.90 -3.66 -37.63
CA ILE A 134 10.71 -4.14 -36.91
C ILE A 134 11.09 -5.04 -35.73
N ASN A 135 12.03 -5.98 -35.93
CA ASN A 135 12.52 -6.84 -34.85
C ASN A 135 13.19 -6.04 -33.73
N LYS A 136 13.97 -5.01 -34.07
CA LYS A 136 14.55 -4.09 -33.07
C LYS A 136 13.46 -3.34 -32.30
N ALA A 137 12.41 -2.86 -32.99
CA ALA A 137 11.28 -2.20 -32.34
C ALA A 137 10.52 -3.15 -31.38
N PHE A 138 10.35 -4.42 -31.75
CA PHE A 138 9.78 -5.44 -30.86
C PHE A 138 10.64 -5.71 -29.62
N GLN A 139 11.97 -5.76 -29.77
CA GLN A 139 12.89 -5.89 -28.63
C GLN A 139 12.76 -4.72 -27.67
N VAL A 140 12.71 -3.49 -28.19
CA VAL A 140 12.50 -2.28 -27.37
C VAL A 140 11.16 -2.33 -26.66
N LYS A 141 10.07 -2.72 -27.35
CA LYS A 141 8.75 -2.90 -26.72
C LYS A 141 8.80 -3.89 -25.56
N TYR A 142 9.46 -5.03 -25.74
CA TYR A 142 9.63 -6.03 -24.68
C TYR A 142 10.38 -5.46 -23.46
N GLN A 143 11.46 -4.72 -23.70
CA GLN A 143 12.20 -4.05 -22.61
C GLN A 143 11.33 -3.02 -21.88
N LEU A 144 10.55 -2.22 -22.61
CA LEU A 144 9.62 -1.24 -22.02
C LEU A 144 8.55 -1.93 -21.16
N GLN A 145 7.96 -3.02 -21.63
CA GLN A 145 6.98 -3.78 -20.86
C GLN A 145 7.57 -4.28 -19.54
N HIS A 146 8.77 -4.88 -19.57
CA HIS A 146 9.49 -5.31 -18.36
C HIS A 146 9.76 -4.16 -17.39
N LYS A 147 10.20 -3.01 -17.90
CA LYS A 147 10.43 -1.81 -17.07
C LYS A 147 9.13 -1.32 -16.45
N LEU A 148 8.02 -1.35 -17.19
CA LEU A 148 6.71 -0.95 -16.71
C LEU A 148 6.23 -1.87 -15.58
N ASP A 149 6.39 -3.18 -15.73
CA ASP A 149 6.02 -4.14 -14.70
C ASP A 149 6.89 -4.03 -13.44
N ARG A 150 8.21 -3.86 -13.59
CA ARG A 150 9.09 -3.56 -12.44
C ARG A 150 8.70 -2.26 -11.74
N THR A 151 8.31 -1.24 -12.49
CA THR A 151 7.87 0.04 -11.94
C THR A 151 6.55 -0.11 -11.18
N LYS A 152 5.60 -0.90 -11.69
CA LYS A 152 4.35 -1.24 -10.97
C LYS A 152 4.63 -1.96 -9.65
N VAL A 153 5.53 -2.95 -9.66
CA VAL A 153 5.92 -3.66 -8.44
C VAL A 153 6.55 -2.71 -7.44
N LEU A 154 7.45 -1.83 -7.89
CA LEU A 154 8.08 -0.82 -7.04
C LEU A 154 7.04 0.14 -6.46
N LEU A 155 6.11 0.64 -7.27
CA LEU A 155 5.03 1.52 -6.83
C LEU A 155 4.22 0.86 -5.71
N ASN A 156 3.85 -0.41 -5.88
CA ASN A 156 3.14 -1.17 -4.85
C ASN A 156 3.95 -1.33 -3.56
N LYS A 157 5.26 -1.61 -3.66
CA LYS A 157 6.15 -1.69 -2.50
C LYS A 157 6.25 -0.34 -1.78
N THR A 158 6.45 0.75 -2.52
CA THR A 158 6.52 2.11 -1.96
C THR A 158 5.20 2.52 -1.32
N ARG A 159 4.06 2.14 -1.91
CA ARG A 159 2.74 2.40 -1.33
C ARG A 159 2.56 1.66 -0.01
N LYS A 160 2.88 0.36 0.04
CA LYS A 160 2.86 -0.44 1.28
C LYS A 160 3.80 0.11 2.35
N PHE A 161 5.01 0.52 1.96
CA PHE A 161 5.97 1.14 2.87
C PHE A 161 5.42 2.46 3.42
N LYS A 162 4.85 3.31 2.57
CA LYS A 162 4.21 4.56 3.00
C LYS A 162 3.05 4.29 3.96
N GLU A 163 2.20 3.30 3.67
CA GLU A 163 1.12 2.87 4.56
C GLU A 163 1.68 2.40 5.92
N MET A 164 2.75 1.60 5.93
CA MET A 164 3.41 1.15 7.16
C MET A 164 4.00 2.31 7.96
N VAL A 165 4.70 3.25 7.31
CA VAL A 165 5.26 4.44 7.96
C VAL A 165 4.16 5.32 8.54
N ILE A 166 3.05 5.50 7.83
CA ILE A 166 1.88 6.23 8.33
C ILE A 166 1.28 5.50 9.53
N THR A 167 1.10 4.18 9.47
CA THR A 167 0.58 3.39 10.60
C THR A 167 1.46 3.50 11.84
N ILE A 168 2.79 3.46 11.68
CA ILE A 168 3.76 3.62 12.77
C ILE A 168 3.73 5.05 13.33
N LEU A 169 3.67 6.07 12.46
CA LEU A 169 3.74 7.48 12.85
C LEU A 169 2.41 8.03 13.39
N GLU A 170 1.28 7.44 12.99
CA GLU A 170 -0.06 7.76 13.52
C GLU A 170 -0.47 6.85 14.68
N CYS A 171 0.35 5.83 15.03
CA CYS A 171 0.07 4.81 16.06
C CYS A 171 -1.42 4.38 16.04
N ARG A 172 -1.86 3.76 14.94
CA ARG A 172 -3.25 3.27 14.79
C ARG A 172 -3.53 1.98 15.58
N GLU A 173 -3.14 1.92 16.85
CA GLU A 173 -3.75 0.97 17.78
C GLU A 173 -4.89 1.65 18.54
N ASP A 174 -5.96 0.90 18.79
CA ASP A 174 -7.28 1.36 19.25
C ASP A 174 -7.33 1.86 20.71
N SER A 175 -6.18 2.19 21.32
CA SER A 175 -6.14 2.85 22.62
C SER A 175 -6.03 4.36 22.42
N ASP A 176 -7.16 5.06 22.56
CA ASP A 176 -7.25 6.53 22.47
C ASP A 176 -6.25 7.23 23.42
N VAL A 177 -5.87 6.57 24.51
CA VAL A 177 -4.88 7.04 25.49
C VAL A 177 -3.47 7.15 24.90
N ILE A 178 -3.08 6.20 24.03
CA ILE A 178 -1.74 6.20 23.41
C ILE A 178 -1.65 7.31 22.34
N LYS A 179 -2.76 7.60 21.65
CA LYS A 179 -2.84 8.71 20.69
C LYS A 179 -2.73 10.07 21.37
N GLU A 180 -3.40 10.28 22.51
CA GLU A 180 -3.32 11.54 23.26
C GLU A 180 -1.93 11.78 23.84
N THR A 181 -1.31 10.74 24.42
CA THR A 181 0.06 10.81 24.93
C THR A 181 1.08 11.03 23.81
N TYR A 182 0.92 10.37 22.66
CA TYR A 182 1.79 10.58 21.49
C TYR A 182 1.63 11.97 20.86
N ASN A 183 0.40 12.49 20.78
CA ASN A 183 0.14 13.86 20.32
C ASN A 183 0.76 14.90 21.26
N SER A 184 0.78 14.62 22.56
CA SER A 184 1.46 15.47 23.56
C SER A 184 2.98 15.43 23.43
N LEU A 185 3.53 14.30 22.93
CA LEU A 185 4.96 14.12 22.65
C LEU A 185 5.38 14.63 21.26
N LYS A 186 4.44 15.10 20.45
CA LYS A 186 4.72 15.69 19.14
C LYS A 186 4.93 17.20 19.30
N PRO A 187 6.09 17.77 18.91
CA PRO A 187 7.19 17.15 18.16
C PRO A 187 8.22 16.40 19.03
N ILE A 188 8.60 15.20 18.58
CA ILE A 188 9.60 14.33 19.25
C ILE A 188 10.95 15.03 19.35
N ASP A 189 11.30 15.85 18.36
CA ASP A 189 12.56 16.59 18.33
C ASP A 189 12.71 17.55 19.53
N ASP A 190 11.62 18.22 19.92
CA ASP A 190 11.66 19.16 21.04
C ASP A 190 11.63 18.44 22.39
N SER A 191 10.90 17.33 22.48
CA SER A 191 10.92 16.43 23.66
C SER A 191 12.31 15.82 23.87
N MET A 192 12.97 15.34 22.81
CA MET A 192 14.33 14.81 22.87
C MET A 192 15.36 15.88 23.25
N LYS A 193 15.23 17.09 22.71
CA LYS A 193 16.09 18.22 23.10
C LYS A 193 15.91 18.61 24.57
N LEU A 194 14.66 18.65 25.04
CA LEU A 194 14.34 18.96 26.43
C LEU A 194 14.91 17.90 27.39
N LEU A 195 14.71 16.61 27.09
CA LEU A 195 15.30 15.52 27.88
C LEU A 195 16.83 15.57 27.87
N THR A 196 17.44 15.84 26.72
CA THR A 196 18.90 15.98 26.62
C THR A 196 19.40 17.17 27.44
N SER A 197 18.67 18.28 27.44
CA SER A 197 19.01 19.46 28.25
C SER A 197 18.87 19.18 29.75
N GLN A 198 17.80 18.50 30.15
CA GLN A 198 17.56 18.14 31.54
C GLN A 198 18.56 17.11 32.05
N LEU A 199 18.93 16.11 31.24
CA LEU A 199 19.99 15.16 31.58
C LEU A 199 21.35 15.85 31.73
N ARG A 200 21.65 16.84 30.88
CA ARG A 200 22.86 17.65 31.05
C ARG A 200 22.84 18.46 32.34
N GLN A 201 21.71 19.09 32.68
CA GLN A 201 21.56 19.81 33.95
C GLN A 201 21.70 18.87 35.15
N LEU A 202 21.04 17.72 35.13
CA LEU A 202 21.15 16.73 36.20
C LEU A 202 22.57 16.21 36.34
N TYR A 203 23.29 16.02 35.23
CA TYR A 203 24.70 15.64 35.27
C TYR A 203 25.55 16.70 35.98
N ILE A 204 25.36 17.98 35.65
CA ILE A 204 26.04 19.10 36.30
C ILE A 204 25.67 19.17 37.79
N ASP A 205 24.39 19.09 38.13
CA ASP A 205 23.92 19.08 39.52
C ASP A 205 24.48 17.88 40.31
N SER A 206 24.60 16.72 39.66
CA SER A 206 25.21 15.53 40.29
C SER A 206 26.70 15.70 40.51
N GLU A 207 27.43 16.40 39.63
CA GLU A 207 28.84 16.72 39.85
C GLU A 207 29.01 17.74 41.00
N GLU A 208 28.09 18.70 41.13
CA GLU A 208 28.13 19.71 42.19
C GLU A 208 27.75 19.16 43.57
N TYR A 209 26.72 18.32 43.66
CA TYR A 209 26.20 17.81 44.94
C TYR A 209 26.67 16.40 45.32
N ALA A 210 27.06 15.58 44.35
CA ALA A 210 27.39 14.17 44.54
C ALA A 210 28.80 13.81 44.06
N SER A 211 29.81 14.58 44.49
CA SER A 211 31.16 14.05 44.45
C SER A 211 31.28 12.90 45.47
N MET A 212 31.79 11.76 45.02
CA MET A 212 32.08 10.61 45.89
C MET A 212 32.95 11.01 47.10
N GLU A 213 33.69 12.10 46.96
CA GLU A 213 34.58 12.68 47.96
C GLU A 213 33.84 13.49 49.04
N THR A 214 32.82 14.29 48.71
CA THR A 214 32.00 14.99 49.72
C THR A 214 31.13 14.03 50.51
N VAL A 215 30.53 13.05 49.84
CA VAL A 215 29.74 12.00 50.50
C VAL A 215 30.62 11.17 51.44
N ASN A 216 31.82 10.77 50.99
CA ASN A 216 32.77 10.09 51.86
C ASN A 216 33.30 10.98 52.99
N ASN A 217 33.44 12.29 52.79
CA ASN A 217 33.85 13.23 53.84
C ASN A 217 32.75 13.49 54.86
N ILE A 218 31.47 13.56 54.48
CA ILE A 218 30.34 13.62 55.42
C ILE A 218 30.23 12.32 56.21
N ILE A 219 30.40 11.16 55.56
CA ILE A 219 30.46 9.86 56.22
C ILE A 219 31.66 9.81 57.19
N LYS A 220 32.83 10.32 56.81
CA LYS A 220 33.99 10.42 57.70
C LYS A 220 33.80 11.44 58.82
N MET A 221 33.12 12.56 58.59
CA MET A 221 32.80 13.55 59.63
C MET A 221 31.79 12.99 60.63
N THR A 222 30.74 12.29 60.19
CA THR A 222 29.83 11.56 61.10
C THR A 222 30.49 10.38 61.80
N LEU A 223 31.53 9.77 61.21
CA LEU A 223 32.38 8.77 61.87
C LEU A 223 33.40 9.40 62.83
N ASN A 224 33.86 10.62 62.59
CA ASN A 224 34.83 11.33 63.44
C ASN A 224 34.17 12.14 64.56
N GLU A 225 32.95 12.66 64.38
CA GLU A 225 32.12 13.24 65.45
C GLU A 225 31.66 12.19 66.47
N LYS A 226 31.73 10.89 66.13
CA LYS A 226 31.63 9.80 67.11
C LYS A 226 32.85 9.66 68.01
N ASN A 227 33.95 10.35 67.73
CA ASN A 227 35.21 10.23 68.47
C ASN A 227 35.53 11.43 69.37
N ASP A 228 34.73 12.50 69.39
CA ASP A 228 34.83 13.55 70.39
C ASP A 228 33.68 13.44 71.41
N GLU A 229 34.07 13.03 72.61
CA GLU A 229 33.28 12.86 73.81
C GLU A 229 32.38 14.08 74.10
N LEU A 230 31.05 13.98 73.93
CA LEU A 230 30.10 14.49 74.95
C LEU A 230 28.59 14.17 74.78
N LEU A 231 28.11 13.39 73.81
CA LEU A 231 26.65 13.17 73.66
C LEU A 231 26.19 11.70 73.51
N ASN A 232 26.99 10.73 73.97
CA ASN A 232 26.53 9.34 74.16
C ASN A 232 25.65 9.12 75.39
N SER A 233 25.43 10.12 76.25
CA SER A 233 24.60 9.91 77.45
C SER A 233 23.11 9.70 77.12
N ARG A 234 22.58 10.26 76.03
CA ARG A 234 21.13 10.17 75.73
C ARG A 234 20.75 8.98 74.85
N SER A 235 21.59 8.60 73.89
CA SER A 235 21.33 7.43 73.04
C SER A 235 21.54 6.12 73.80
N ASP A 236 22.58 6.02 74.63
CA ASP A 236 22.79 4.84 75.50
C ASP A 236 21.75 4.76 76.63
N TYR A 237 21.25 5.90 77.12
CA TYR A 237 20.15 5.92 78.08
C TYR A 237 18.83 5.45 77.44
N ILE A 238 18.55 5.84 76.19
CA ILE A 238 17.38 5.33 75.46
C ILE A 238 17.53 3.83 75.20
N ASP A 239 18.70 3.36 74.76
CA ASP A 239 18.91 1.93 74.50
C ASP A 239 18.87 1.06 75.76
N SER A 240 19.44 1.54 76.87
CA SER A 240 19.35 0.85 78.17
C SER A 240 17.94 0.88 78.73
N SER A 241 17.24 2.03 78.67
CA SER A 241 15.85 2.13 79.12
C SER A 241 14.90 1.30 78.26
N VAL A 242 15.12 1.23 76.95
CA VAL A 242 14.35 0.38 76.01
C VAL A 242 14.63 -1.09 76.28
N LYS A 243 15.89 -1.49 76.55
CA LYS A 243 16.21 -2.87 76.95
C LYS A 243 15.56 -3.26 78.28
N VAL A 244 15.57 -2.38 79.28
CA VAL A 244 14.92 -2.63 80.57
C VAL A 244 13.40 -2.76 80.38
N MET A 245 12.77 -1.86 79.61
CA MET A 245 11.33 -1.94 79.28
C MET A 245 10.97 -3.19 78.45
N LEU A 246 11.84 -3.62 77.53
CA LEU A 246 11.63 -4.85 76.76
C LEU A 246 11.83 -6.10 77.63
N GLN A 247 12.80 -6.12 78.53
CA GLN A 247 12.98 -7.22 79.48
C GLN A 247 11.82 -7.31 80.48
N GLU A 248 11.34 -6.18 81.01
CA GLU A 248 10.16 -6.19 81.89
C GLU A 248 8.88 -6.67 81.18
N ASN A 249 8.74 -6.41 79.86
CA ASN A 249 7.60 -6.92 79.09
C ASN A 249 7.77 -8.40 78.68
N VAL A 250 9.00 -8.86 78.43
CA VAL A 250 9.30 -10.27 78.14
C VAL A 250 9.15 -11.14 79.41
N ASP A 251 9.52 -10.62 80.58
CA ASP A 251 9.36 -11.33 81.86
C ASP A 251 7.89 -11.34 82.33
N LYS A 252 7.11 -10.29 82.03
CA LYS A 252 5.64 -10.29 82.21
C LYS A 252 4.92 -11.26 81.25
N GLN A 253 5.47 -11.52 80.06
CA GLN A 253 4.94 -12.50 79.11
C GLN A 253 5.33 -13.95 79.43
N LYS A 254 6.48 -14.18 80.09
CA LYS A 254 6.88 -15.52 80.58
C LYS A 254 6.13 -15.97 81.84
N SER A 255 5.55 -15.06 82.62
CA SER A 255 4.72 -15.41 83.79
C SER A 255 3.27 -15.79 83.46
N LEU A 256 2.85 -15.76 82.18
CA LEU A 256 1.48 -16.09 81.77
C LEU A 256 1.40 -17.15 80.66
N SER A 257 2.34 -18.09 80.61
CA SER A 257 2.20 -19.29 79.77
C SER A 257 1.56 -20.43 80.57
N VAL A 258 0.26 -20.65 80.39
CA VAL A 258 -0.36 -21.98 80.44
C VAL A 258 -0.56 -22.42 78.98
N PRO A 259 -0.23 -23.66 78.61
CA PRO A 259 0.10 -24.07 77.23
C PRO A 259 -1.14 -24.52 76.46
N ILE A 260 -1.11 -24.50 75.11
CA ILE A 260 -1.78 -25.49 74.24
C ILE A 260 -1.10 -25.53 72.86
N GLU A 261 -1.04 -26.76 72.36
CA GLU A 261 -0.36 -27.39 71.23
C GLU A 261 -0.60 -26.80 69.83
N LEU A 262 0.37 -27.00 68.93
CA LEU A 262 0.14 -27.18 67.48
C LEU A 262 1.20 -28.15 66.91
N GLU A 263 0.68 -29.28 66.42
CA GLU A 263 1.36 -30.40 65.76
C GLU A 263 2.13 -30.02 64.49
N GLU A 264 3.27 -30.69 64.28
CA GLU A 264 4.10 -30.68 63.07
C GLU A 264 3.36 -31.28 61.87
N LEU A 265 3.46 -30.64 60.70
CA LEU A 265 3.44 -31.32 59.40
C LEU A 265 4.35 -30.59 58.39
N GLU A 266 5.42 -31.29 57.99
CA GLU A 266 6.40 -30.92 56.97
C GLU A 266 5.79 -30.80 55.56
N LEU A 267 6.30 -29.88 54.72
CA LEU A 267 6.21 -29.98 53.27
C LEU A 267 7.55 -29.68 52.59
N LYS A 268 7.95 -30.62 51.74
CA LYS A 268 9.28 -30.80 51.12
C LYS A 268 9.47 -29.88 49.90
N VAL A 269 10.70 -29.40 49.77
CA VAL A 269 11.28 -28.83 48.53
C VAL A 269 11.58 -29.99 47.58
N ASN A 270 10.84 -30.10 46.49
CA ASN A 270 11.20 -30.83 45.27
C ASN A 270 10.38 -30.26 44.12
N ASP A 271 11.08 -29.64 43.17
CA ASP A 271 10.83 -29.67 41.72
C ASP A 271 11.48 -28.44 41.06
N ILE A 272 12.80 -28.51 40.90
CA ILE A 272 13.53 -27.75 39.88
C ILE A 272 13.86 -28.76 38.77
N PRO A 273 13.23 -28.70 37.60
CA PRO A 273 13.66 -29.49 36.45
C PRO A 273 14.97 -28.92 35.89
N LYS A 274 16.00 -29.77 35.89
CA LYS A 274 17.25 -29.59 35.14
C LYS A 274 17.00 -29.90 33.65
N GLU A 275 17.57 -29.04 32.80
CA GLU A 275 17.78 -29.20 31.35
C GLU A 275 16.55 -29.38 30.45
N LEU A 276 16.31 -28.39 29.59
CA LEU A 276 15.62 -28.55 28.32
C LEU A 276 16.31 -27.69 27.26
N ASP A 277 16.58 -28.36 26.14
CA ASP A 277 17.46 -28.01 25.02
C ASP A 277 17.20 -26.63 24.39
N ILE A 278 18.29 -25.88 24.16
CA ILE A 278 18.31 -24.73 23.26
C ILE A 278 18.81 -25.26 21.90
N GLU A 279 17.90 -25.50 20.98
CA GLU A 279 18.23 -25.71 19.56
C GLU A 279 18.59 -24.35 18.93
N ASP A 280 19.85 -24.21 18.51
CA ASP A 280 20.32 -23.10 17.68
C ASP A 280 19.57 -23.09 16.32
N PRO A 281 19.06 -21.95 15.84
CA PRO A 281 18.44 -21.87 14.51
C PRO A 281 19.49 -22.00 13.40
N ASP A 282 19.34 -23.04 12.60
CA ASP A 282 20.14 -23.42 11.42
C ASP A 282 20.23 -22.27 10.39
N LEU A 283 21.47 -21.81 10.13
CA LEU A 283 21.79 -20.65 9.29
C LEU A 283 22.08 -21.01 7.82
N SER A 284 21.69 -22.19 7.35
CA SER A 284 21.99 -22.71 6.00
C SER A 284 21.02 -22.29 4.88
N VAL A 285 20.17 -21.28 5.10
CA VAL A 285 19.22 -20.76 4.08
C VAL A 285 19.57 -19.33 3.61
N LEU A 286 20.79 -18.87 3.87
CA LEU A 286 21.33 -17.60 3.38
C LEU A 286 22.60 -17.82 2.53
N GLU A 287 22.45 -18.53 1.41
CA GLU A 287 23.25 -18.38 0.18
C GLU A 287 22.34 -18.39 -1.06
#